data_AF-A0A0P0XFR0-F1
#
_entry.id   AF-A0A0P0XFR0-F1
#
_cell.length_a   1.000
_cell.length_b   1.000
_cell.length_c   1.000
_cell.angle_alpha   90.00
_cell.angle_beta   90.00
_cell.angle_gamma   90.00
#
_symmetry.space_group_name_H-M   'P 1'
#
loop_
_entity.id
_entity.type
_entity.pdbx_description
1 polymer ?
#
loop_
_entity_poly.entity_id
_entity_poly.type
_entity_poly.pdbx_seq_one_letter_code
_entity_poly.pdbx_strand_id
1 'polypeptide(L)'
;MTHVSKQILLGNQDFFPIKPADYGKFMVLSLSTGSAKVEGRSFDADESGRWGLLGWLRNDGGSAPPLIDSFAQSSSDLVDIHASVLFQALRCDRHYLRIQDDDLTGDAASVDVATPENLRALAGAGAALLRRQACRVDVETGRNVADAGRGTNEEELARFARMLSMERRARLGKQESTPRV
;
A
#
# COMPACT_ATOMS: atom_id res chain seq x y z
N MET A 1 3.38 -7.66 -7.38
CA MET A 1 4.12 -7.43 -8.64
C MET A 1 4.67 -8.71 -9.26
N THR A 2 5.35 -9.59 -8.51
CA THR A 2 5.99 -10.82 -9.01
C THR A 2 5.12 -11.68 -9.92
N HIS A 3 3.82 -11.85 -9.62
CA HIS A 3 2.93 -12.64 -10.46
C HIS A 3 2.71 -12.00 -11.85
N VAL A 4 2.53 -10.68 -11.90
CA VAL A 4 2.39 -9.94 -13.16
C VAL A 4 3.67 -10.06 -13.99
N SER A 5 4.82 -9.87 -13.36
CA SER A 5 6.13 -10.05 -14.00
C SER A 5 6.30 -11.47 -14.55
N LYS A 6 5.85 -12.50 -13.80
CA LYS A 6 5.84 -13.89 -14.24
C LYS A 6 4.94 -14.09 -15.46
N GLN A 7 3.72 -13.54 -15.49
CA GLN A 7 2.82 -13.69 -16.65
C GLN A 7 3.36 -13.01 -17.91
N ILE A 8 4.02 -11.85 -17.75
CA ILE A 8 4.72 -11.18 -18.86
C ILE A 8 5.86 -12.05 -19.39
N LEU A 9 6.69 -12.61 -18.49
CA LEU A 9 7.80 -13.50 -18.87
C LEU A 9 7.32 -14.80 -19.53
N LEU A 10 6.17 -15.33 -19.12
CA LEU A 10 5.56 -16.51 -19.72
C LEU A 10 4.87 -16.22 -21.07
N GLY A 11 4.84 -14.96 -21.52
CA GLY A 11 4.25 -14.60 -22.81
C GLY A 11 2.73 -14.73 -22.86
N ASN A 12 2.03 -14.59 -21.71
CA ASN A 12 0.57 -14.63 -21.67
C ASN A 12 -0.02 -13.50 -22.53
N GLN A 13 -0.97 -13.83 -23.42
CA GLN A 13 -1.59 -12.90 -24.36
C GLN A 13 -2.30 -11.74 -23.67
N ASP A 14 -2.86 -11.95 -22.47
CA ASP A 14 -3.52 -10.89 -21.69
C ASP A 14 -2.53 -9.80 -21.21
N PHE A 15 -1.24 -10.14 -21.17
CA PHE A 15 -0.15 -9.29 -20.69
C PHE A 15 0.86 -8.94 -21.80
N PHE A 16 0.63 -9.37 -23.04
CA PHE A 16 1.51 -9.11 -24.18
C PHE A 16 0.85 -8.16 -25.19
N PRO A 17 1.56 -7.21 -25.83
CA PRO A 17 2.99 -6.89 -25.71
C PRO A 17 3.22 -5.80 -24.65
N ILE A 18 3.11 -6.12 -23.36
CA ILE A 18 3.63 -5.25 -22.32
C ILE A 18 5.12 -5.57 -22.20
N LYS A 19 5.99 -4.60 -22.46
CA LYS A 19 7.43 -4.80 -22.20
C LYS A 19 7.59 -5.06 -20.69
N PRO A 20 8.51 -5.95 -20.24
CA PRO A 20 8.69 -6.24 -18.82
C PRO A 20 8.93 -5.02 -17.90
N ALA A 21 9.34 -3.87 -18.46
CA ALA A 21 9.51 -2.61 -17.75
C ALA A 21 8.41 -1.57 -18.03
N ASP A 22 7.45 -1.86 -18.91
CA ASP A 22 6.32 -0.97 -19.24
C ASP A 22 5.17 -1.17 -18.26
N TYR A 23 5.43 -0.92 -16.98
CA TYR A 23 4.36 -0.97 -15.96
C TYR A 23 3.40 0.23 -16.04
N GLY A 24 3.63 1.17 -16.95
CA GLY A 24 2.76 2.33 -17.15
C GLY A 24 1.32 1.96 -17.55
N LYS A 25 1.08 0.73 -18.02
CA LYS A 25 -0.26 0.21 -18.33
C LYS A 25 -1.01 -0.35 -17.13
N PHE A 26 -0.35 -0.53 -15.98
CA PHE A 26 -1.01 -1.01 -14.77
C PHE A 26 -1.39 0.16 -13.87
N MET A 27 -2.54 0.03 -13.23
CA MET A 27 -2.94 0.84 -12.08
C MET A 27 -3.03 -0.08 -10.87
N VAL A 28 -2.50 0.37 -9.74
CA VAL A 28 -2.46 -0.39 -8.49
C VAL A 28 -3.03 0.47 -7.37
N LEU A 29 -4.15 0.00 -6.82
CA LEU A 29 -4.74 0.52 -5.60
C LEU A 29 -4.38 -0.44 -4.47
N SER A 30 -3.60 0.02 -3.50
CA SER A 30 -3.25 -0.70 -2.27
C SER A 30 -4.07 -0.13 -1.11
N LEU A 31 -4.81 -0.99 -0.42
CA LEU A 31 -5.61 -0.62 0.75
C LEU A 31 -5.10 -1.41 1.95
N SER A 32 -4.75 -0.69 3.01
CA SER A 32 -4.29 -1.29 4.26
C SER A 32 -5.38 -1.22 5.34
N THR A 33 -5.28 -2.10 6.33
CA THR A 33 -6.16 -2.12 7.51
C THR A 33 -5.80 -1.04 8.54
N GLY A 34 -4.71 -0.31 8.29
CA GLY A 34 -4.14 0.65 9.21
C GLY A 34 -3.13 0.03 10.16
N SER A 35 -2.36 0.89 10.82
CA SER A 35 -1.34 0.53 11.80
C SER A 35 -1.49 1.38 13.05
N ALA A 36 -1.01 0.85 14.18
CA ALA A 36 -0.93 1.59 15.42
C ALA A 36 0.02 2.78 15.26
N LYS A 37 -0.31 3.91 15.88
CA LYS A 37 0.56 5.07 15.91
C LYS A 37 1.96 4.69 16.42
N VAL A 38 2.96 4.87 15.57
CA VAL A 38 4.38 4.62 15.88
C VAL A 38 4.93 5.82 16.67
N GLU A 39 4.44 6.06 17.88
CA GLU A 39 5.14 6.91 18.85
C GLU A 39 6.09 6.03 19.66
N GLY A 40 7.41 6.18 19.44
CA GLY A 40 8.44 5.55 20.28
C GLY A 40 8.79 4.09 19.98
N ARG A 41 8.21 3.45 18.95
CA ARG A 41 8.50 2.05 18.57
C ARG A 41 9.65 1.86 17.57
N SER A 42 10.47 2.88 17.33
CA SER A 42 11.68 2.72 16.53
C SER A 42 12.78 2.09 17.36
N PHE A 43 13.18 0.87 17.02
CA PHE A 43 14.38 0.27 17.61
C PHE A 43 15.60 0.79 16.87
N ASP A 44 16.55 1.34 17.62
CA ASP A 44 17.83 1.74 17.07
C ASP A 44 18.60 0.49 16.63
N ALA A 45 19.26 0.56 15.46
CA ALA A 45 19.96 -0.59 14.90
C ALA A 45 21.16 -1.01 15.77
N ASP A 46 21.86 -0.05 16.38
CA ASP A 46 22.98 -0.31 17.29
C ASP A 46 22.49 -0.87 18.62
N GLU A 47 21.34 -0.42 19.10
CA GLU A 47 20.69 -1.00 20.29
C GLU A 47 20.22 -2.44 20.03
N SER A 48 19.54 -2.66 18.91
CA SER A 48 19.03 -3.97 18.49
C SER A 48 20.17 -4.97 18.26
N GLY A 49 21.31 -4.50 17.76
CA GLY A 49 22.52 -5.31 17.58
C GLY A 49 23.12 -5.84 18.89
N ARG A 50 22.74 -5.27 20.04
CA ARG A 50 23.17 -5.72 21.38
C ARG A 50 22.20 -6.68 22.04
N TRP A 51 21.01 -6.88 21.49
CA TRP A 51 20.02 -7.75 22.10
C TRP A 51 20.38 -9.23 21.99
N GLY A 52 20.34 -9.92 23.13
CA GLY A 52 20.27 -11.38 23.16
C GLY A 52 18.86 -11.89 22.84
N LEU A 53 18.67 -13.22 22.89
CA LEU A 53 17.38 -13.89 22.67
C LEU A 53 16.22 -13.26 23.45
N LEU A 54 16.44 -12.90 24.72
CA LEU A 54 15.41 -12.28 25.55
C LEU A 54 15.04 -10.88 25.08
N GLY A 55 16.00 -10.06 24.62
CA GLY A 55 15.70 -8.72 24.10
C GLY A 55 14.85 -8.77 22.83
N TRP A 56 15.14 -9.73 21.93
CA TRP A 56 14.31 -10.00 20.75
C TRP A 56 12.90 -10.50 21.07
N LEU A 57 12.72 -11.19 22.21
CA LEU A 57 11.43 -11.72 22.66
C LEU A 57 10.66 -10.76 23.58
N ARG A 58 11.37 -9.90 24.29
CA ARG A 58 10.88 -9.01 25.35
C ARG A 58 11.79 -7.77 25.39
N ASN A 59 11.39 -6.71 24.72
CA ASN A 59 11.94 -5.39 25.00
C ASN A 59 10.87 -4.54 25.70
N ASP A 60 11.29 -3.71 26.65
CA ASP A 60 10.45 -2.96 27.60
C ASP A 60 9.70 -1.76 26.99
N GLY A 61 9.73 -1.62 25.66
CA GLY A 61 9.05 -0.56 24.92
C GLY A 61 7.73 -0.93 24.22
N GLY A 62 7.24 -2.18 24.28
CA GLY A 62 6.09 -2.61 23.46
C GLY A 62 5.28 -3.79 23.98
N SER A 63 4.06 -3.95 23.44
CA SER A 63 3.14 -5.07 23.77
C SER A 63 3.46 -6.36 23.01
N ALA A 64 4.18 -6.26 21.89
CA ALA A 64 4.53 -7.39 21.04
C ALA A 64 6.06 -7.60 21.02
N PRO A 65 6.53 -8.85 20.88
CA PRO A 65 7.95 -9.14 20.76
C PRO A 65 8.57 -8.40 19.58
N PRO A 66 9.71 -7.70 19.75
CA PRO A 66 10.39 -6.99 18.66
C PRO A 66 10.64 -7.86 17.44
N LEU A 67 10.96 -9.14 17.63
CA LEU A 67 11.16 -10.09 16.52
C LEU A 67 9.90 -10.25 15.64
N ILE A 68 8.72 -10.37 16.26
CA ILE A 68 7.45 -10.52 15.57
C ILE A 68 7.08 -9.21 14.88
N ASP A 69 7.24 -8.09 15.59
CA ASP A 69 6.94 -6.76 15.06
C ASP A 69 7.83 -6.42 13.87
N SER A 70 9.15 -6.61 13.96
CA SER A 70 10.09 -6.38 12.86
C SER A 70 9.73 -7.23 11.64
N PHE A 71 9.42 -8.52 11.83
CA PHE A 71 9.03 -9.39 10.72
C PHE A 71 7.72 -8.94 10.05
N ALA A 72 6.69 -8.66 10.86
CA ALA A 72 5.38 -8.27 10.37
C ALA A 72 5.42 -6.92 9.62
N GLN A 73 6.07 -5.91 10.21
CA GLN A 73 6.22 -4.59 9.60
C GLN A 73 7.09 -4.67 8.34
N SER A 74 8.23 -5.35 8.39
CA SER A 74 9.10 -5.52 7.22
C SER A 74 8.38 -6.18 6.06
N SER A 75 7.51 -7.16 6.32
CA SER A 75 6.75 -7.82 5.25
C SER A 75 5.75 -6.86 4.58
N SER A 76 5.08 -6.00 5.36
CA SER A 76 4.15 -5.01 4.80
C SER A 76 4.91 -3.94 4.02
N ASP A 77 5.96 -3.38 4.63
CA ASP A 77 6.74 -2.28 4.07
C ASP A 77 7.48 -2.70 2.81
N LEU A 78 8.07 -3.90 2.76
CA LEU A 78 8.78 -4.36 1.56
C LEU A 78 7.88 -4.43 0.33
N VAL A 79 6.62 -4.86 0.49
CA VAL A 79 5.69 -4.95 -0.65
C VAL A 79 5.32 -3.54 -1.13
N ASP A 80 5.02 -2.64 -0.20
CA ASP A 80 4.56 -1.29 -0.51
C ASP A 80 5.68 -0.37 -1.01
N ILE A 81 6.87 -0.41 -0.39
CA ILE A 81 8.08 0.30 -0.84
C ILE A 81 8.44 -0.19 -2.23
N HIS A 82 8.47 -1.51 -2.46
CA HIS A 82 8.84 -2.05 -3.77
C HIS A 82 7.89 -1.59 -4.88
N ALA A 83 6.58 -1.61 -4.63
CA ALA A 83 5.60 -1.08 -5.58
C ALA A 83 5.80 0.43 -5.79
N SER A 84 5.91 1.22 -4.72
CA SER A 84 6.06 2.68 -4.82
C SER A 84 7.32 3.06 -5.59
N VAL A 85 8.47 2.49 -5.23
CA VAL A 85 9.76 2.74 -5.89
C VAL A 85 9.70 2.37 -7.37
N LEU A 86 9.10 1.23 -7.72
CA LEU A 86 8.95 0.81 -9.10
C LEU A 86 8.14 1.81 -9.93
N PHE A 87 6.98 2.25 -9.43
CA PHE A 87 6.14 3.22 -10.15
C PHE A 87 6.80 4.61 -10.21
N GLN A 88 7.52 5.05 -9.17
CA GLN A 88 8.28 6.29 -9.17
C GLN A 88 9.45 6.26 -10.18
N ALA A 89 10.20 5.16 -10.23
CA ALA A 89 11.30 4.96 -11.17
C ALA A 89 10.81 4.99 -12.63
N LEU A 90 9.61 4.48 -12.89
CA LEU A 90 8.98 4.45 -14.21
C LEU A 90 8.18 5.72 -14.55
N ARG A 91 8.27 6.78 -13.72
CA ARG A 91 7.54 8.06 -13.90
C ARG A 91 6.02 7.86 -14.04
N CYS A 92 5.51 6.83 -13.39
CA CYS A 92 4.10 6.46 -13.37
C CYS A 92 3.58 6.44 -11.93
N ASP A 93 4.14 7.26 -11.05
CA ASP A 93 3.82 7.29 -9.63
C ASP A 93 2.31 7.45 -9.41
N ARG A 94 1.61 8.25 -10.23
CA ARG A 94 0.14 8.46 -10.16
C ARG A 94 -0.70 7.22 -10.46
N HIS A 95 -0.10 6.14 -10.97
CA HIS A 95 -0.77 4.87 -11.18
C HIS A 95 -0.71 3.95 -9.95
N TYR A 96 0.07 4.32 -8.93
CA TYR A 96 0.08 3.67 -7.63
C TYR A 96 -0.58 4.59 -6.59
N LEU A 97 -1.61 4.08 -5.90
CA LEU A 97 -2.26 4.75 -4.79
C LEU A 97 -2.29 3.80 -3.59
N ARG A 98 -1.69 4.21 -2.47
CA ARG A 98 -1.77 3.51 -1.18
C ARG A 98 -2.62 4.33 -0.23
N ILE A 99 -3.63 3.71 0.37
CA ILE A 99 -4.44 4.30 1.43
C ILE A 99 -4.23 3.47 2.69
N GLN A 100 -3.68 4.13 3.71
CA GLN A 100 -3.35 3.53 5.00
C GLN A 100 -3.48 4.60 6.09
N ASP A 101 -4.04 4.22 7.24
CA ASP A 101 -3.97 5.03 8.46
C ASP A 101 -2.82 4.55 9.32
N ASP A 102 -1.85 5.40 9.60
CA ASP A 102 -0.71 5.09 10.46
C ASP A 102 -0.85 5.67 11.88
N ASP A 103 -2.03 6.21 12.21
CA ASP A 103 -2.29 6.92 13.47
C ASP A 103 -3.38 6.26 14.33
N LEU A 104 -3.68 4.96 14.15
CA LEU A 104 -4.69 4.29 14.98
C LEU A 104 -4.22 4.25 16.43
N THR A 105 -5.15 4.44 17.37
CA THR A 105 -4.86 4.50 18.82
C THR A 105 -5.92 3.74 19.62
N GLY A 106 -5.57 3.33 20.84
CA GLY A 106 -6.46 2.58 21.73
C GLY A 106 -6.95 1.26 21.12
N ASP A 107 -8.21 0.91 21.35
CA ASP A 107 -8.83 -0.32 20.84
C ASP A 107 -8.80 -0.42 19.30
N ALA A 108 -8.81 0.72 18.60
CA ALA A 108 -8.74 0.75 17.13
C ALA A 108 -7.36 0.32 16.62
N ALA A 109 -6.31 0.40 17.45
CA ALA A 109 -4.99 -0.13 17.14
C ALA A 109 -4.83 -1.61 17.53
N SER A 110 -5.81 -2.21 18.24
CA SER A 110 -5.77 -3.62 18.62
C SER A 110 -6.24 -4.52 17.49
N VAL A 111 -5.65 -5.71 17.40
CA VAL A 111 -5.95 -6.70 16.36
C VAL A 111 -7.13 -7.62 16.71
N ASP A 112 -7.56 -7.64 17.96
CA ASP A 112 -8.52 -8.61 18.52
C ASP A 112 -9.79 -7.99 19.12
N VAL A 113 -9.94 -6.66 19.12
CA VAL A 113 -11.10 -5.97 19.69
C VAL A 113 -12.18 -5.75 18.62
N ALA A 114 -13.05 -6.73 18.43
CA ALA A 114 -14.16 -6.68 17.45
C ALA A 114 -15.51 -6.23 18.04
N THR A 115 -15.51 -5.31 19.01
CA THR A 115 -16.76 -4.77 19.56
C THR A 115 -17.49 -3.91 18.52
N PRO A 116 -18.85 -3.86 18.53
CA PRO A 116 -19.59 -2.98 17.62
C PRO A 116 -19.13 -1.51 17.69
N GLU A 117 -18.74 -1.05 18.87
CA GLU A 117 -18.21 0.29 19.13
C GLU A 117 -16.88 0.50 18.41
N ASN A 118 -15.93 -0.44 18.54
CA ASN A 118 -14.64 -0.34 17.87
C ASN A 118 -14.76 -0.47 16.34
N LEU A 119 -15.64 -1.34 15.84
CA LEU A 119 -15.91 -1.46 14.40
C LEU A 119 -16.48 -0.16 13.81
N ARG A 120 -17.34 0.56 14.56
CA ARG A 120 -17.82 1.90 14.14
C ARG A 120 -16.69 2.93 14.18
N ALA A 121 -15.80 2.87 15.16
CA ALA A 121 -14.62 3.75 15.22
C ALA A 121 -13.70 3.54 14.01
N LEU A 122 -13.41 2.28 13.65
CA LEU A 122 -12.62 1.93 12.45
C LEU A 122 -13.29 2.39 11.16
N ALA A 123 -14.62 2.23 11.02
CA ALA A 123 -15.36 2.78 9.88
C ALA A 123 -15.25 4.31 9.82
N GLY A 124 -15.29 4.99 10.97
CA GLY A 124 -15.06 6.42 11.09
C GLY A 124 -13.65 6.84 10.67
N ALA A 125 -12.62 6.10 11.07
CA ALA A 125 -11.24 6.31 10.65
C ALA A 125 -11.10 6.16 9.11
N GLY A 126 -11.68 5.12 8.53
CA GLY A 126 -11.73 4.94 7.07
C GLY A 126 -12.43 6.09 6.35
N ALA A 127 -13.54 6.60 6.88
CA ALA A 127 -14.22 7.77 6.32
C ALA A 127 -13.39 9.05 6.45
N ALA A 128 -12.64 9.21 7.54
CA ALA A 128 -11.74 10.34 7.74
C ALA A 128 -10.54 10.30 6.77
N LEU A 129 -10.02 9.11 6.47
CA LEU A 129 -8.94 8.90 5.50
C LEU A 129 -9.28 9.43 4.11
N LEU A 130 -10.54 9.34 3.68
CA LEU A 130 -10.97 9.86 2.37
C LEU A 130 -10.65 11.35 2.19
N ARG A 131 -10.72 12.13 3.27
CA ARG A 131 -10.44 13.57 3.28
C ARG A 131 -8.97 13.91 3.46
N ARG A 132 -8.13 12.95 3.88
CA ARG A 132 -6.69 13.16 3.99
C ARG A 132 -6.07 13.27 2.60
N GLN A 133 -4.98 14.03 2.52
CA GLN A 133 -4.16 14.10 1.32
C GLN A 133 -3.60 12.72 0.98
N ALA A 134 -3.57 12.38 -0.31
CA ALA A 134 -2.98 11.13 -0.74
C ALA A 134 -1.48 11.11 -0.42
N CYS A 135 -0.98 9.95 0.01
CA CYS A 135 0.41 9.80 0.41
C CYS A 135 1.25 9.13 -0.69
N ARG A 136 2.56 9.36 -0.64
CA ARG A 136 3.57 8.53 -1.32
C ARG A 136 4.61 8.06 -0.32
N VAL A 137 5.32 7.00 -0.66
CA VAL A 137 6.47 6.54 0.13
C VAL A 137 7.67 7.46 -0.14
N ASP A 138 8.26 7.96 0.93
CA ASP A 138 9.60 8.56 0.92
C ASP A 138 10.64 7.44 0.80
N VAL A 139 11.43 7.45 -0.27
CA VAL A 139 12.35 6.36 -0.62
C VAL A 139 13.54 6.27 0.32
N GLU A 140 13.90 7.37 1.00
CA GLU A 140 15.04 7.41 1.92
C GLU A 140 14.65 6.87 3.30
N THR A 141 13.44 7.20 3.75
CA THR A 141 12.96 6.84 5.10
C THR A 141 12.01 5.66 5.12
N GLY A 142 11.44 5.26 3.97
CA GLY A 142 10.40 4.23 3.85
C GLY A 142 9.01 4.67 4.33
N ARG A 143 8.86 5.90 4.85
CA ARG A 143 7.61 6.38 5.46
C ARG A 143 6.62 6.90 4.42
N ASN A 144 5.33 6.76 4.70
CA ASN A 144 4.31 7.45 3.93
C ASN A 144 4.30 8.94 4.28
N VAL A 145 4.45 9.80 3.28
CA VAL A 145 4.37 11.25 3.41
C VAL A 145 3.27 11.80 2.52
N ALA A 146 2.63 12.89 2.94
CA ALA A 146 1.61 13.56 2.13
C ALA A 146 2.21 14.03 0.80
N ASP A 147 1.56 13.70 -0.31
CA ASP A 147 2.00 14.08 -1.65
C ASP A 147 1.35 15.40 -2.07
N ALA A 148 2.09 16.50 -1.94
CA ALA A 148 1.68 17.84 -2.35
C ALA A 148 1.21 17.93 -3.82
N GLY A 149 1.68 17.01 -4.68
CA GLY A 149 1.29 16.95 -6.09
C GLY A 149 -0.04 16.24 -6.37
N ARG A 150 -0.74 15.75 -5.35
CA ARG A 150 -1.99 15.00 -5.43
C ARG A 150 -3.11 15.62 -4.60
N GLY A 151 -4.32 15.22 -4.93
CA GLY A 151 -5.52 15.57 -4.19
C GLY A 151 -5.71 14.72 -2.93
N THR A 152 -6.93 14.76 -2.39
CA THR A 152 -7.36 13.87 -1.31
C THR A 152 -7.49 12.42 -1.79
N ASN A 153 -7.51 11.47 -0.85
CA ASN A 153 -7.76 10.07 -1.19
C ASN A 153 -9.08 9.87 -1.94
N GLU A 154 -10.12 10.64 -1.60
CA GLU A 154 -11.40 10.65 -2.32
C GLU A 154 -11.25 11.08 -3.80
N GLU A 155 -10.51 12.16 -4.05
CA GLU A 155 -10.28 12.66 -5.41
C GLU A 155 -9.45 11.67 -6.25
N GLU A 156 -8.44 11.06 -5.65
CA GLU A 156 -7.60 10.04 -6.29
C GLU A 156 -8.39 8.76 -6.59
N LEU A 157 -9.23 8.29 -5.67
CA LEU A 157 -10.14 7.16 -5.89
C LEU A 157 -11.13 7.45 -7.03
N ALA A 158 -11.70 8.66 -7.06
CA ALA A 158 -12.57 9.09 -8.14
C ALA A 158 -11.81 9.14 -9.48
N ARG A 159 -10.54 9.58 -9.49
CA ARG A 159 -9.69 9.50 -10.69
C ARG A 159 -9.49 8.04 -11.13
N PHE A 160 -9.15 7.15 -10.20
CA PHE A 160 -8.95 5.73 -10.48
C PHE A 160 -10.21 5.12 -11.11
N ALA A 161 -11.38 5.34 -10.51
CA ALA A 161 -12.65 4.85 -11.02
C ALA A 161 -12.96 5.38 -12.43
N ARG A 162 -12.70 6.67 -12.70
CA ARG A 162 -12.87 7.26 -14.05
C ARG A 162 -11.95 6.60 -15.08
N MET A 163 -10.67 6.43 -14.77
CA MET A 163 -9.70 5.81 -15.68
C MET A 163 -10.08 4.37 -16.01
N LEU A 164 -10.45 3.57 -15.00
CA LEU A 164 -10.93 2.20 -15.20
C LEU A 164 -12.21 2.13 -16.04
N SER A 165 -13.16 3.05 -15.80
CA SER A 165 -14.40 3.12 -16.59
C SER A 165 -14.12 3.49 -18.05
N MET A 166 -13.23 4.45 -18.31
CA MET A 166 -12.85 4.84 -19.67
C MET A 166 -12.16 3.70 -20.40
N GLU A 167 -11.20 3.04 -19.75
CA GLU A 167 -10.47 1.90 -20.32
C GLU A 167 -11.42 0.74 -20.64
N ARG A 168 -12.37 0.42 -19.74
CA ARG A 168 -13.39 -0.61 -20.00
C ARG A 168 -14.21 -0.28 -21.25
N ARG A 169 -14.69 0.96 -21.38
CA ARG A 169 -15.46 1.39 -22.56
C ARG A 169 -14.65 1.30 -23.84
N ALA A 170 -13.37 1.70 -23.80
CA ALA A 170 -12.47 1.59 -24.95
C ALA A 170 -12.25 0.15 -25.40
N ARG A 171 -12.12 -0.80 -24.46
CA ARG A 171 -11.98 -2.24 -24.78
C ARG A 171 -13.25 -2.82 -25.40
N LEU A 172 -14.42 -2.50 -24.84
CA LEU A 172 -15.70 -2.96 -25.39
C LEU A 172 -15.95 -2.41 -26.80
N GLY A 173 -15.68 -1.12 -27.02
CA GLY A 173 -15.81 -0.52 -28.36
C GLY A 173 -14.90 -1.16 -29.40
N LYS A 174 -13.66 -1.54 -29.03
CA LYS A 174 -12.75 -2.29 -29.91
C LYS A 174 -13.26 -3.69 -30.24
N GLN A 175 -13.89 -4.37 -29.27
CA GLN A 175 -14.48 -5.69 -29.50
C GLN A 175 -15.68 -5.62 -30.46
N GLU A 176 -16.50 -4.58 -30.36
CA GLU A 176 -17.64 -4.36 -31.25
C GLU A 176 -17.19 -3.99 -32.68
N SER A 177 -16.09 -3.24 -32.82
CA SER A 177 -15.56 -2.87 -34.14
C SER A 177 -14.72 -3.96 -34.82
N THR A 178 -14.35 -5.03 -34.11
CA THR A 178 -13.56 -6.13 -34.67
C THR A 178 -14.51 -7.10 -35.40
N PRO A 179 -14.38 -7.31 -36.73
CA PRO A 179 -15.23 -8.24 -37.45
C PRO A 179 -15.14 -9.64 -36.83
N ARG A 180 -16.29 -10.24 -36.51
CA ARG A 180 -16.34 -11.66 -36.15
C ARG A 180 -16.08 -12.46 -37.43
N VAL A 181 -14.95 -13.15 -37.48
CA VAL A 181 -14.64 -14.15 -38.52
C VAL A 181 -15.55 -15.36 -38.33
#